data_AF-A0A522S478-F1
#
_entry.id   AF-A0A522S478-F1
#
_cell.length_a   1.000
_cell.length_b   1.000
_cell.length_c   1.000
_cell.angle_alpha   90.00
_cell.angle_beta   90.00
_cell.angle_gamma   90.00
#
_symmetry.space_group_name_H-M   'P 1'
#
loop_
_entity.id
_entity.type
_entity.pdbx_description
1 polymer ?
#
loop_
_entity_poly.entity_id
_entity_poly.type
_entity_poly.pdbx_seq_one_letter_code
_entity_poly.pdbx_strand_id
1 'polypeptide(L)'
;MTLHRAHPRQQGFSMLEVLIAVLVFSLGMIGLAGLLIFAIQSNHVAYLRTQATFLAHNMADRMGANPAGLWAGAYNGNYPVTGTASCATGCTPAQLATYDMQQWSTQLTTFLPAATGNITCSTNGVNVLPDPTQQNRRPPYAGTCTMTLTWSEAGSAGGATQASIDAAKKGQQPHTFEWVFQP
;
A
#
# COMPACT_ATOMS: atom_id res chain seq x y z
N MET A 1 14.76 58.50 56.36
CA MET A 1 14.95 57.15 55.78
C MET A 1 14.77 57.24 54.27
N THR A 2 15.86 57.29 53.51
CA THR A 2 15.86 57.41 52.04
C THR A 2 16.34 56.10 51.43
N LEU A 3 15.42 55.33 50.86
CA LEU A 3 15.73 54.10 50.14
C LEU A 3 16.45 54.43 48.83
N HIS A 4 17.75 54.14 48.76
CA HIS A 4 18.50 54.19 47.52
C HIS A 4 18.12 52.98 46.65
N ARG A 5 17.39 53.24 45.57
CA ARG A 5 17.04 52.24 44.56
C ARG A 5 18.27 52.00 43.69
N ALA A 6 18.86 50.80 43.77
CA ALA A 6 19.93 50.41 42.87
C ALA A 6 19.37 50.29 41.44
N HIS A 7 19.94 51.05 40.51
CA HIS A 7 19.65 50.92 39.08
C HIS A 7 20.38 49.68 38.56
N PRO A 8 19.68 48.67 38.01
CA PRO A 8 20.36 47.54 37.41
C PRO A 8 21.19 48.04 36.22
N ARG A 9 22.47 47.67 36.18
CA ARG A 9 23.34 47.96 35.04
C ARG A 9 22.85 47.14 33.86
N GLN A 10 22.29 47.82 32.87
CA GLN A 10 21.91 47.22 31.59
C GLN A 10 23.19 46.75 30.89
N GLN A 11 23.48 45.46 30.99
CA GLN A 11 24.56 44.82 30.24
C GLN A 11 24.06 44.64 28.81
N GLY A 12 24.54 45.48 27.89
CA GLY A 12 24.24 45.34 26.47
C GLY A 12 24.80 44.01 25.94
N PHE A 13 23.98 43.29 25.17
CA PHE A 13 24.37 42.08 24.47
C PHE A 13 25.62 42.32 23.62
N SER A 14 26.62 41.45 23.75
CA SER A 14 27.76 41.43 22.84
C SER A 14 27.30 40.95 21.46
N MET A 15 27.82 41.53 20.37
CA MET A 15 27.58 41.04 18.99
C MET A 15 27.95 39.55 18.83
N LEU A 16 28.87 39.05 19.65
CA LEU A 16 29.27 37.64 19.71
C LEU A 16 28.12 36.74 20.21
N GLU A 17 27.32 37.21 21.17
CA GLU A 17 26.25 36.43 21.79
C GLU A 17 25.10 36.17 20.82
N VAL A 18 24.75 37.19 20.01
CA VAL A 18 23.75 37.05 18.94
C VAL A 18 24.26 36.11 17.85
N LEU A 19 25.54 36.19 17.48
CA LEU A 19 26.13 35.31 16.46
C LEU A 19 26.14 33.84 16.90
N ILE A 20 26.45 33.58 18.17
CA ILE A 20 26.37 32.23 18.75
C ILE A 20 24.91 31.75 18.82
N ALA A 21 23.96 32.62 19.20
CA ALA A 21 22.54 32.26 19.25
C ALA A 21 22.01 31.85 17.86
N VAL A 22 22.35 32.61 16.81
CA VAL A 22 21.97 32.29 15.43
C VAL A 22 22.67 31.01 14.94
N LEU A 23 23.93 30.77 15.32
CA LEU A 23 24.64 29.54 15.01
C LEU A 23 23.94 28.31 15.63
N VAL A 24 23.66 28.34 16.93
CA VAL A 24 22.98 27.22 17.61
C VAL A 24 21.58 27.01 17.05
N PHE A 25 20.84 28.09 16.79
CA PHE A 25 19.51 28.02 16.18
C PHE A 25 19.53 27.38 14.79
N SER A 26 20.49 27.79 13.94
CA SER A 26 20.60 27.24 12.57
C SER A 26 20.95 25.75 12.57
N LEU A 27 21.84 25.31 13.47
CA LEU A 27 22.13 23.89 13.66
C LEU A 27 20.89 23.11 14.14
N GLY A 28 20.12 23.68 15.08
CA GLY A 28 18.87 23.10 15.54
C GLY A 28 17.83 22.93 14.43
N MET A 29 17.71 23.90 13.53
CA MET A 29 16.78 23.85 12.40
C MET A 29 17.17 22.78 11.36
N ILE A 30 18.46 22.59 11.08
CA ILE A 30 18.93 21.51 10.19
C ILE A 30 18.57 20.14 10.79
N GLY A 31 18.73 19.97 12.10
CA GLY A 31 18.31 18.75 12.80
C GLY A 31 16.81 18.47 12.68
N LEU A 32 15.97 19.49 12.90
CA LEU A 32 14.52 19.37 12.75
C LEU A 32 14.09 19.03 11.32
N ALA A 33 14.72 19.67 10.32
CA ALA A 33 14.43 19.40 8.91
C ALA A 33 14.70 17.93 8.55
N GLY A 34 15.80 17.34 9.05
CA GLY A 34 16.10 15.93 8.87
C GLY A 34 15.04 15.02 9.48
N LEU A 35 14.57 15.33 10.70
CA LEU A 35 13.50 14.58 11.36
C LEU A 35 12.17 14.67 10.60
N LEU A 36 11.83 15.84 10.06
CA LEU A 36 10.62 16.03 9.25
C LEU A 36 10.65 15.20 7.97
N ILE A 37 11.79 15.18 7.25
CA ILE A 37 11.96 14.35 6.04
C ILE A 37 11.76 12.87 6.38
N PHE A 38 12.40 12.40 7.46
CA PHE A 38 12.25 11.03 7.93
C PHE A 38 10.80 10.70 8.29
N ALA A 39 10.11 11.60 9.00
CA ALA A 39 8.70 11.41 9.35
C ALA A 39 7.81 11.31 8.11
N ILE A 40 8.03 12.15 7.09
CA ILE A 40 7.27 12.09 5.83
C ILE A 40 7.48 10.75 5.12
N GLN A 41 8.73 10.30 5.01
CA GLN A 41 9.05 9.02 4.39
C GLN A 41 8.37 7.85 5.13
N SER A 42 8.46 7.84 6.46
CA SER A 42 7.82 6.81 7.30
C SER A 42 6.29 6.79 7.11
N ASN A 43 5.65 7.95 7.10
CA ASN A 43 4.21 8.06 6.85
C ASN A 43 3.83 7.56 5.45
N HIS A 44 4.65 7.82 4.44
CA HIS A 44 4.39 7.35 3.09
C HIS A 44 4.43 5.82 2.98
N VAL A 45 5.40 5.17 3.64
CA VAL A 45 5.49 3.70 3.69
C VAL A 45 4.28 3.10 4.41
N ALA A 46 3.89 3.67 5.55
CA ALA A 46 2.71 3.24 6.28
C ALA A 46 1.43 3.40 5.45
N TYR A 47 1.31 4.49 4.69
CA TYR A 47 0.20 4.72 3.77
C TYR A 47 0.13 3.64 2.69
N LEU A 48 1.23 3.33 1.99
CA LEU A 48 1.24 2.30 0.94
C LEU A 48 0.88 0.91 1.49
N ARG A 49 1.38 0.54 2.67
CA ARG A 49 1.01 -0.72 3.33
C ARG A 49 -0.49 -0.77 3.67
N THR A 50 -1.05 0.36 4.11
CA THR A 50 -2.49 0.47 4.38
C THR A 50 -3.31 0.30 3.11
N GLN A 51 -2.90 0.93 2.01
CA GLN A 51 -3.53 0.76 0.70
C GLN A 51 -3.47 -0.69 0.21
N ALA A 52 -2.31 -1.35 0.32
CA ALA A 52 -2.16 -2.76 -0.06
C ALA A 52 -3.08 -3.67 0.75
N THR A 53 -3.16 -3.44 2.07
CA THR A 53 -4.05 -4.21 2.95
C THR A 53 -5.52 -3.99 2.59
N PHE A 54 -5.93 -2.75 2.35
CA PHE A 54 -7.29 -2.40 1.93
C PHE A 54 -7.66 -3.08 0.60
N LEU A 55 -6.76 -3.03 -0.38
CA LEU A 55 -6.97 -3.66 -1.68
C LEU A 55 -7.03 -5.19 -1.59
N ALA A 56 -6.24 -5.81 -0.70
CA ALA A 56 -6.31 -7.24 -0.47
C ALA A 56 -7.69 -7.66 0.10
N HIS A 57 -8.17 -6.95 1.12
CA HIS A 57 -9.51 -7.20 1.68
C HIS A 57 -10.60 -6.96 0.64
N ASN A 58 -10.49 -5.90 -0.16
CA ASN A 58 -11.47 -5.62 -1.22
C ASN A 58 -11.59 -6.78 -2.21
N MET A 59 -10.47 -7.37 -2.63
CA MET A 59 -10.51 -8.54 -3.51
C MET A 59 -11.04 -9.79 -2.80
N ALA A 60 -10.69 -9.99 -1.53
CA ALA A 60 -11.24 -11.07 -0.71
C ALA A 60 -12.77 -11.04 -0.67
N ASP A 61 -13.34 -9.86 -0.38
CA ASP A 61 -14.77 -9.66 -0.28
C ASP A 61 -15.46 -9.91 -1.64
N ARG A 62 -14.81 -9.49 -2.74
CA ARG A 62 -15.28 -9.76 -4.11
C ARG A 62 -15.31 -11.26 -4.43
N MET A 63 -14.26 -12.00 -4.04
CA MET A 63 -14.18 -13.46 -4.18
C MET A 63 -15.26 -14.16 -3.36
N GLY A 64 -15.47 -13.73 -2.11
CA GLY A 64 -16.53 -14.24 -1.23
C GLY A 64 -17.94 -13.95 -1.75
N ALA A 65 -18.14 -12.83 -2.44
CA ALA A 65 -19.42 -12.49 -3.09
C ALA A 65 -19.71 -13.34 -4.35
N ASN A 66 -18.70 -13.98 -4.94
CA ASN A 66 -18.82 -14.82 -6.13
C ASN A 66 -18.29 -16.25 -5.87
N PRO A 67 -18.94 -17.01 -4.99
CA PRO A 67 -18.47 -18.35 -4.61
C PRO A 67 -18.44 -19.30 -5.81
N ALA A 68 -19.38 -19.19 -6.75
CA ALA A 68 -19.39 -20.04 -7.95
C ALA A 68 -18.15 -19.81 -8.85
N GLY A 69 -17.74 -18.56 -9.06
CA GLY A 69 -16.50 -18.24 -9.79
C GLY A 69 -15.25 -18.69 -9.02
N LEU A 70 -15.27 -18.54 -7.70
CA LEU A 70 -14.20 -18.97 -6.81
C LEU A 70 -13.99 -20.49 -6.79
N TRP A 71 -15.07 -21.27 -6.69
CA TRP A 71 -15.03 -22.74 -6.80
C TRP A 71 -14.51 -23.21 -8.16
N ALA A 72 -14.76 -22.45 -9.23
CA ALA A 72 -14.21 -22.70 -10.56
C ALA A 72 -12.74 -22.25 -10.72
N GLY A 73 -12.13 -21.67 -9.68
CA GLY A 73 -10.74 -21.17 -9.72
C GLY A 73 -10.57 -19.93 -10.59
N ALA A 74 -11.65 -19.19 -10.90
CA ALA A 74 -11.63 -18.09 -11.85
C ALA A 74 -10.79 -16.88 -11.40
N TYR A 75 -10.45 -16.80 -10.11
CA TYR A 75 -9.60 -15.75 -9.52
C TYR A 75 -8.13 -16.17 -9.38
N ASN A 76 -7.75 -17.40 -9.75
CA ASN A 76 -6.36 -17.83 -9.66
C ASN A 76 -5.54 -17.23 -10.80
N GLY A 77 -4.43 -16.59 -10.47
CA GLY A 77 -3.55 -16.01 -11.48
C GLY A 77 -2.68 -14.87 -11.00
N ASN A 78 -2.07 -14.21 -11.98
CA ASN A 78 -1.16 -13.10 -11.77
C ASN A 78 -1.84 -11.78 -12.17
N TYR A 79 -1.50 -10.73 -11.45
CA TYR A 79 -2.07 -9.39 -11.55
C TYR A 79 -0.96 -8.34 -11.66
N PRO A 80 -1.18 -7.21 -12.35
CA PRO A 80 -2.44 -6.80 -12.97
C PRO A 80 -2.78 -7.61 -14.24
N VAL A 81 -4.06 -7.90 -14.44
CA VAL A 81 -4.59 -8.40 -15.71
C VAL A 81 -5.01 -7.24 -16.61
N THR A 82 -4.99 -7.47 -17.93
CA THR A 82 -5.38 -6.47 -18.93
C THR A 82 -6.78 -6.75 -19.49
N GLY A 83 -7.38 -5.73 -20.09
CA GLY A 83 -8.67 -5.84 -20.79
C GLY A 83 -9.79 -5.04 -20.15
N THR A 84 -10.97 -5.12 -20.77
CA THR A 84 -12.18 -4.44 -20.33
C THR A 84 -13.36 -5.42 -20.36
N ALA A 85 -13.90 -5.69 -19.18
CA ALA A 85 -15.11 -6.46 -18.96
C ALA A 85 -16.15 -5.50 -18.39
N SER A 86 -17.41 -5.82 -18.64
CA SER A 86 -18.55 -5.07 -18.14
C SER A 86 -19.62 -6.05 -17.70
N CYS A 87 -20.24 -5.75 -16.57
CA CYS A 87 -21.39 -6.49 -16.04
C CYS A 87 -22.68 -5.66 -16.09
N ALA A 88 -22.75 -4.63 -16.95
CA ALA A 88 -23.89 -3.72 -17.04
C ALA A 88 -25.22 -4.42 -17.41
N THR A 89 -25.16 -5.48 -18.21
CA THR A 89 -26.32 -6.29 -18.61
C THR A 89 -26.45 -7.58 -17.81
N GLY A 90 -25.75 -7.67 -16.67
CA GLY A 90 -25.54 -8.91 -15.93
C GLY A 90 -24.31 -9.68 -16.40
N CYS A 91 -23.79 -10.52 -15.51
CA CYS A 91 -22.61 -11.35 -15.73
C CYS A 91 -22.87 -12.77 -15.24
N THR A 92 -22.33 -13.76 -15.94
CA THR A 92 -22.11 -15.09 -15.35
C THR A 92 -21.05 -15.01 -14.25
N PRO A 93 -20.97 -15.98 -13.32
CA PRO A 93 -19.92 -16.02 -12.30
C PRO A 93 -18.49 -15.89 -12.86
N ALA A 94 -18.21 -16.49 -14.02
CA ALA A 94 -16.91 -16.37 -14.68
C ALA A 94 -16.67 -14.96 -15.24
N GLN A 95 -17.67 -14.34 -15.85
CA GLN A 95 -17.56 -12.96 -16.36
C GLN A 95 -17.42 -11.94 -15.22
N LEU A 96 -18.13 -12.17 -14.11
CA LEU A 96 -18.01 -11.35 -12.90
C LEU A 96 -16.59 -11.44 -12.34
N ALA A 97 -16.01 -12.64 -12.25
CA ALA A 97 -14.62 -12.80 -11.85
C ALA A 97 -13.66 -12.00 -12.76
N THR A 98 -13.81 -12.09 -14.09
CA THR A 98 -12.99 -11.29 -15.02
C THR A 98 -13.13 -9.79 -14.80
N TYR A 99 -14.36 -9.32 -14.59
CA TYR A 99 -14.61 -7.92 -14.24
C TYR A 99 -13.90 -7.51 -12.96
N ASP A 100 -14.05 -8.30 -11.89
CA ASP A 100 -13.44 -8.05 -10.59
C ASP A 100 -11.91 -8.02 -10.68
N MET A 101 -11.33 -8.98 -11.40
CA MET A 101 -9.90 -9.07 -11.63
C MET A 101 -9.34 -7.82 -12.32
N GLN A 102 -10.04 -7.31 -13.33
CA GLN A 102 -9.63 -6.11 -14.06
C GLN A 102 -9.81 -4.85 -13.22
N GLN A 103 -10.94 -4.70 -12.53
CA GLN A 103 -11.16 -3.54 -11.64
C GLN A 103 -10.09 -3.49 -10.55
N TRP A 104 -9.78 -4.63 -9.93
CA TRP A 104 -8.74 -4.69 -8.92
C TRP A 104 -7.35 -4.43 -9.49
N SER A 105 -7.06 -4.92 -10.70
CA SER A 105 -5.80 -4.64 -11.41
C SER A 105 -5.61 -3.14 -11.64
N THR A 106 -6.66 -2.44 -12.08
CA THR A 106 -6.63 -0.98 -12.23
C THR A 106 -6.39 -0.28 -10.90
N GLN A 107 -7.04 -0.74 -9.82
CA GLN A 107 -6.85 -0.16 -8.48
C GLN A 107 -5.43 -0.39 -7.96
N LEU A 108 -4.88 -1.61 -8.12
CA LEU A 108 -3.50 -1.92 -7.75
C LEU A 108 -2.52 -0.96 -8.41
N THR A 109 -2.60 -0.79 -9.74
CA THR A 109 -1.66 0.10 -10.46
C THR A 109 -1.91 1.58 -10.22
N THR A 110 -3.11 1.96 -9.76
CA THR A 110 -3.46 3.36 -9.44
C THR A 110 -2.96 3.76 -8.06
N PHE A 111 -3.09 2.88 -7.06
CA PHE A 111 -2.79 3.22 -5.66
C PHE A 111 -1.41 2.75 -5.20
N LEU A 112 -0.80 1.79 -5.89
CA LEU A 112 0.51 1.23 -5.52
C LEU A 112 1.51 1.33 -6.68
N PRO A 113 2.74 1.81 -6.44
CA PRO A 113 3.75 1.91 -7.49
C PRO A 113 4.26 0.54 -7.92
N ALA A 114 4.28 0.28 -9.23
CA ALA A 114 4.79 -0.95 -9.82
C ALA A 114 4.25 -2.23 -9.15
N ALA A 115 2.97 -2.22 -8.77
CA ALA A 115 2.38 -3.32 -8.02
C ALA A 115 2.16 -4.57 -8.88
N THR A 116 2.42 -5.72 -8.29
CA THR A 116 2.05 -7.03 -8.83
C THR A 116 1.33 -7.85 -7.77
N GLY A 117 0.45 -8.74 -8.20
CA GLY A 117 -0.29 -9.63 -7.33
C GLY A 117 -0.30 -11.06 -7.84
N ASN A 118 -0.41 -12.03 -6.95
CA ASN A 118 -0.72 -13.41 -7.27
C ASN A 118 -1.78 -13.93 -6.30
N ILE A 119 -2.79 -14.60 -6.83
CA ILE A 119 -3.82 -15.26 -6.04
C ILE A 119 -3.79 -16.75 -6.38
N THR A 120 -3.72 -17.57 -5.33
CA THR A 120 -3.77 -19.02 -5.42
C THR A 120 -4.75 -19.56 -4.39
N CYS A 121 -5.90 -20.01 -4.86
CA CYS A 121 -6.90 -20.72 -4.07
C CYS A 121 -6.79 -22.22 -4.28
N SER A 122 -6.84 -22.96 -3.17
CA SER A 122 -6.76 -24.41 -3.13
C SER A 122 -7.82 -24.99 -2.22
N THR A 123 -8.42 -26.09 -2.67
CA THR A 123 -9.35 -26.92 -1.89
C THR A 123 -8.65 -28.13 -1.26
N ASN A 124 -7.31 -28.10 -1.13
CA ASN A 124 -6.56 -29.16 -0.49
C ASN A 124 -7.08 -29.42 0.93
N GLY A 125 -7.46 -30.67 1.22
CA GLY A 125 -8.04 -31.07 2.50
C GLY A 125 -9.57 -30.95 2.58
N VAL A 126 -10.23 -30.48 1.52
CA VAL A 126 -11.69 -30.45 1.41
C VAL A 126 -12.19 -31.77 0.82
N ASN A 127 -12.93 -32.55 1.61
CA ASN A 127 -13.45 -33.87 1.19
C ASN A 127 -14.79 -33.79 0.41
N VAL A 128 -15.39 -32.60 0.33
CA VAL A 128 -16.67 -32.39 -0.36
C VAL A 128 -16.55 -31.21 -1.31
N LEU A 129 -16.47 -31.49 -2.60
CA LEU A 129 -16.59 -30.48 -3.64
C LEU A 129 -18.07 -30.35 -4.03
N PRO A 130 -18.63 -29.13 -4.10
CA PRO A 130 -20.00 -28.96 -4.55
C PRO A 130 -20.13 -29.37 -6.02
N ASP A 131 -21.07 -30.28 -6.28
CA ASP A 131 -21.55 -30.61 -7.63
C ASP A 131 -22.00 -29.33 -8.37
N PRO A 132 -21.89 -29.24 -9.71
CA PRO A 132 -22.35 -28.09 -10.50
C PRO A 132 -23.75 -27.58 -10.16
N THR A 133 -24.69 -28.45 -9.76
CA THR A 133 -26.04 -28.02 -9.34
C THR A 133 -26.05 -27.33 -7.98
N GLN A 134 -25.11 -27.69 -7.10
CA GLN A 134 -24.92 -27.09 -5.78
C GLN A 134 -24.17 -25.76 -5.88
N GLN A 135 -23.26 -25.60 -6.83
CA GLN A 135 -22.53 -24.33 -7.04
C GLN A 135 -23.47 -23.17 -7.38
N ASN A 136 -24.55 -23.44 -8.10
CA ASN A 136 -25.62 -22.45 -8.36
C ASN A 136 -26.36 -22.01 -7.09
N ARG A 137 -26.30 -22.79 -6.01
CA ARG A 137 -26.86 -22.44 -4.69
C ARG A 137 -25.88 -21.63 -3.83
N ARG A 138 -24.74 -21.23 -4.40
CA ARG A 138 -23.73 -20.38 -3.75
C ARG A 138 -23.25 -20.94 -2.40
N PRO A 139 -22.70 -22.17 -2.37
CA PRO A 139 -22.20 -22.77 -1.15
C PRO A 139 -20.98 -21.98 -0.66
N PRO A 140 -20.80 -21.83 0.67
CA PRO A 140 -19.58 -21.24 1.22
C PRO A 140 -18.34 -21.95 0.69
N TYR A 141 -17.26 -21.19 0.45
CA TYR A 141 -16.01 -21.79 -0.01
C TYR A 141 -15.30 -22.49 1.16
N ALA A 142 -14.87 -23.74 0.94
CA ALA A 142 -14.25 -24.55 1.99
C ALA A 142 -12.72 -24.65 1.86
N GLY A 143 -12.13 -24.06 0.81
CA GLY A 143 -10.68 -24.04 0.60
C GLY A 143 -10.01 -22.79 1.17
N THR A 144 -8.69 -22.73 1.10
CA THR A 144 -7.89 -21.56 1.49
C THR A 144 -7.36 -20.84 0.26
N CYS A 145 -7.33 -19.52 0.30
CA CYS A 145 -6.71 -18.67 -0.69
C CYS A 145 -5.48 -17.96 -0.11
N THR A 146 -4.38 -17.98 -0.87
CA THR A 146 -3.20 -17.17 -0.60
C THR A 146 -3.13 -16.04 -1.61
N MET A 147 -3.07 -14.81 -1.11
CA MET A 147 -2.85 -13.61 -1.91
C MET A 147 -1.48 -13.04 -1.57
N THR A 148 -0.64 -12.88 -2.59
CA THR A 148 0.67 -12.23 -2.47
C THR A 148 0.65 -10.94 -3.26
N LEU A 149 0.90 -9.82 -2.60
CA LEU A 149 1.04 -8.50 -3.21
C LEU A 149 2.48 -8.03 -3.08
N THR A 150 3.04 -7.50 -4.16
CA THR A 150 4.32 -6.80 -4.12
C THR A 150 4.23 -5.42 -4.75
N TRP A 151 4.94 -4.44 -4.20
CA TRP A 151 5.02 -3.08 -4.74
C TRP A 151 6.37 -2.43 -4.44
N SER A 152 6.72 -1.39 -5.20
CA SER A 152 7.93 -0.58 -4.94
C SER A 152 7.56 0.78 -4.33
N GLU A 153 8.48 1.42 -3.63
CA GLU A 153 8.28 2.78 -3.08
C GLU A 153 8.73 3.87 -4.07
N ALA A 154 9.40 3.47 -5.15
CA ALA A 154 9.84 4.41 -6.17
C ALA A 154 8.64 4.80 -7.03
N GLY A 155 8.10 6.00 -6.78
CA GLY A 155 7.24 6.68 -7.74
C GLY A 155 7.91 6.66 -9.10
N SER A 156 7.14 6.44 -10.16
CA SER A 156 7.61 6.58 -11.55
C SER A 156 8.30 7.94 -11.65
N ALA A 157 9.63 7.92 -11.73
CA ALA A 157 10.44 9.11 -11.62
C ALA A 157 10.18 10.00 -12.85
N GLY A 158 9.25 10.94 -12.70
CA GLY A 158 9.02 12.00 -13.67
C GLY A 158 10.29 12.84 -13.80
N GLY A 159 11.11 12.53 -14.80
CA GLY A 159 12.35 13.25 -15.13
C GLY A 159 13.66 12.51 -14.86
N ALA A 160 13.66 11.26 -14.36
CA ALA A 160 14.88 10.49 -14.20
C ALA A 160 15.26 9.76 -15.49
N THR A 161 16.54 9.79 -15.87
CA THR A 161 17.06 8.98 -16.97
C THR A 161 16.87 7.49 -16.64
N GLN A 162 16.58 6.65 -17.64
CA GLN A 162 16.39 5.20 -17.45
C GLN A 162 17.52 4.56 -16.61
N ALA A 163 18.76 5.02 -16.76
CA ALA A 163 19.91 4.57 -15.98
C ALA A 163 19.85 4.91 -14.47
N SER A 164 19.23 6.03 -14.08
CA SER A 164 19.03 6.38 -12.66
C SER A 164 17.82 5.66 -12.05
N ILE A 165 16.81 5.34 -12.86
CA ILE A 165 15.70 4.44 -12.49
C ILE A 165 16.23 3.01 -12.29
N ASP A 166 17.09 2.51 -13.16
CA ASP A 166 17.65 1.15 -13.07
C ASP A 166 18.65 1.00 -11.91
N ALA A 167 19.35 2.07 -11.52
CA ALA A 167 20.19 2.11 -10.33
C ALA A 167 19.36 2.14 -9.02
N ALA A 168 18.28 2.92 -8.97
CA ALA A 168 17.36 2.95 -7.83
C ALA A 168 16.63 1.62 -7.63
N LYS A 169 16.23 0.96 -8.74
CA LYS A 169 15.59 -0.37 -8.73
C LYS A 169 16.52 -1.49 -8.24
N LYS A 170 17.84 -1.36 -8.41
CA LYS A 170 18.80 -2.44 -8.12
C LYS A 170 19.00 -2.72 -6.62
N GLY A 171 18.60 -1.81 -5.73
CA GLY A 171 18.81 -1.92 -4.28
C GLY A 171 17.54 -2.01 -3.44
N GLN A 172 16.35 -1.82 -4.03
CA GLN A 172 15.10 -1.70 -3.28
C GLN A 172 14.34 -3.03 -3.34
N GLN A 173 14.36 -3.77 -2.22
CA GLN A 173 13.55 -4.97 -2.08
C GLN A 173 12.08 -4.57 -2.18
N PRO A 174 11.29 -5.19 -3.08
CA PRO A 174 9.85 -4.90 -3.15
C PRO A 174 9.20 -5.29 -1.82
N HIS A 175 8.32 -4.43 -1.31
CA HIS A 175 7.51 -4.79 -0.15
C HIS A 175 6.62 -5.96 -0.55
N THR A 176 6.56 -6.99 0.30
CA THR A 176 5.70 -8.15 0.09
C THR A 176 4.67 -8.22 1.20
N PHE A 177 3.42 -8.38 0.82
CA PHE A 177 2.30 -8.67 1.71
C PHE A 177 1.70 -10.01 1.29
N GLU A 178 1.83 -11.00 2.15
CA GLU A 178 1.22 -12.31 1.96
C GLU A 178 0.07 -12.47 2.94
N TRP A 179 -1.08 -12.91 2.44
CA TRP A 179 -2.28 -13.08 3.24
C TRP A 179 -2.98 -14.39 2.85
N VAL A 180 -3.17 -15.24 3.86
CA VAL A 180 -3.93 -16.49 3.74
C VAL A 180 -5.29 -16.25 4.37
N PHE A 181 -6.35 -16.59 3.62
CA PHE A 181 -7.72 -16.39 4.06
C PHE A 181 -8.64 -17.50 3.58
N GLN A 182 -9.78 -17.61 4.25
CA GLN A 182 -10.89 -18.44 3.83
C GLN A 182 -12.02 -17.50 3.38
N PRO A 183 -12.27 -17.38 2.07
CA PRO A 183 -13.32 -16.54 1.50
C PRO A 183 -14.73 -16.88 1.99
#